data_AF-A0A4Q5QM95-F1
#
_entry.id   AF-A0A4Q5QM95-F1
#
_cell.length_a   1.000
_cell.length_b   1.000
_cell.length_c   1.000
_cell.angle_alpha   90.00
_cell.angle_beta   90.00
_cell.angle_gamma   90.00
#
_symmetry.space_group_name_H-M   'P 1'
#
loop_
_entity.id
_entity.type
_entity.pdbx_description
1 polymer ?
#
loop_
_entity_poly.entity_id
_entity_poly.type
_entity_poly.pdbx_seq_one_letter_code
_entity_poly.pdbx_strand_id
1 'polypeptide(L)'
;MAAAALGAALVPANLFAQIKPEASRATPPTLIVAISVDQFSADLFAEYRNRFTGGFARLLDGAVFPSGYQSHAATETCPGHSTLLTGMRPAHTGIVLKNWIDLKSPLADKTIYCVEDEADPVNTHEHYTVAATHLLVPTLGERIKRVFPASRTVAVSGKDRAAVMMGGHATDETWWWNGDAKGFASYPSRPAPAAVRQANASIAADLATARPALPMPAYCASRSRAVAVGTQTVGAGRLAGAAGDAEAFRTSPDVDNATLALAAGFVTTMKLGRRATPDLLNVSLSATDYIGHSYGMQGSEMCVQLASLDQHLAAFFKALDATGVDYAVVLS
;
A
#
# COMPACT_ATOMS: atom_id res chain seq x y z
N MET A 1 47.01 2.49 61.83
CA MET A 1 46.89 3.12 60.49
C MET A 1 46.66 1.98 59.51
N ALA A 2 45.58 1.82 58.76
CA ALA A 2 44.59 2.76 58.24
C ALA A 2 43.19 2.11 58.25
N ALA A 3 42.15 2.92 58.46
CA ALA A 3 40.75 2.51 58.37
C ALA A 3 40.28 2.64 56.91
N ALA A 4 39.75 1.57 56.34
CA ALA A 4 39.13 1.58 55.02
C ALA A 4 37.67 2.02 55.15
N ALA A 5 37.33 3.18 54.57
CA ALA A 5 35.96 3.66 54.47
C ALA A 5 35.28 3.01 53.27
N LEU A 6 34.21 2.23 53.51
CA LEU A 6 33.29 1.76 52.47
C LEU A 6 32.45 2.96 51.99
N GLY A 7 32.73 3.46 50.79
CA GLY A 7 31.87 4.43 50.11
C GLY A 7 30.63 3.73 49.56
N ALA A 8 29.46 4.02 50.12
CA ALA A 8 28.19 3.62 49.55
C ALA A 8 27.94 4.40 48.25
N ALA A 9 28.03 3.71 47.11
CA ALA A 9 27.61 4.26 45.83
C ALA A 9 26.08 4.37 45.82
N LEU A 10 25.57 5.60 45.96
CA LEU A 10 24.18 5.92 45.67
C LEU A 10 23.94 5.72 44.16
N VAL A 11 23.26 4.63 43.81
CA VAL A 11 22.66 4.47 42.49
C VAL A 11 21.52 5.48 42.40
N PRO A 12 21.53 6.44 41.44
CA PRO A 12 20.40 7.34 41.28
C PRO A 12 19.19 6.51 40.83
N ALA A 13 18.21 6.42 41.71
CA ALA A 13 16.92 5.84 41.43
C ALA A 13 16.19 6.70 40.39
N ASN A 14 15.61 6.02 39.40
CA ASN A 14 14.50 6.49 38.57
C ASN A 14 14.81 7.61 37.55
N LEU A 15 15.46 7.21 36.44
CA LEU A 15 15.25 7.84 35.12
C LEU A 15 14.48 6.89 34.18
N PHE A 16 13.40 6.28 34.66
CA PHE A 16 12.34 5.87 33.75
C PHE A 16 11.41 7.06 33.62
N ALA A 17 11.57 7.82 32.54
CA ALA A 17 10.57 8.80 32.14
C ALA A 17 9.22 8.09 32.13
N GLN A 18 8.29 8.51 33.00
CA GLN A 18 6.92 8.07 32.94
C GLN A 18 6.41 8.45 31.55
N ILE A 19 6.23 7.46 30.67
CA ILE A 19 5.56 7.65 29.40
C ILE A 19 4.16 8.13 29.77
N LYS A 20 3.91 9.43 29.53
CA LYS A 20 2.61 10.04 29.75
C LYS A 20 1.62 9.22 28.91
N PRO A 21 0.58 8.61 29.50
CA PRO A 21 -0.40 7.87 28.72
C PRO A 21 -0.97 8.82 27.70
N GLU A 22 -0.76 8.52 26.42
CA GLU A 22 -1.37 9.27 25.34
C GLU A 22 -2.89 9.16 25.51
N ALA A 23 -3.59 10.28 25.35
CA ALA A 23 -5.02 10.31 25.60
C ALA A 23 -5.72 9.30 24.70
N SER A 24 -6.32 8.27 25.30
CA SER A 24 -7.23 7.36 24.61
C SER A 24 -8.28 8.22 23.89
N ARG A 25 -8.48 8.01 22.57
CA ARG A 25 -9.51 8.72 21.81
C ARG A 25 -10.84 8.57 22.53
N ALA A 26 -11.50 9.70 22.79
CA ALA A 26 -12.79 9.72 23.49
C ALA A 26 -13.90 8.97 22.73
N THR A 27 -13.77 8.86 21.40
CA THR A 27 -14.73 8.17 20.53
C THR A 27 -14.03 7.33 19.45
N PRO A 28 -14.57 6.16 19.09
CA PRO A 28 -14.06 5.36 17.98
C PRO A 28 -14.11 6.13 16.65
N PRO A 29 -13.11 6.00 15.76
CA PRO A 29 -13.15 6.60 14.42
C PRO A 29 -14.31 6.02 13.60
N THR A 30 -14.88 6.84 12.72
CA THR A 30 -15.94 6.41 11.81
C THR A 30 -15.40 5.87 10.49
N LEU A 31 -14.13 6.16 10.17
CA LEU A 31 -13.43 5.60 9.01
C LEU A 31 -12.05 5.09 9.41
N ILE A 32 -11.73 3.85 9.04
CA ILE A 32 -10.35 3.35 9.07
C ILE A 32 -9.79 3.43 7.66
N VAL A 33 -8.61 4.03 7.52
CA VAL A 33 -7.85 4.05 6.27
C VAL A 33 -6.60 3.22 6.46
N ALA A 34 -6.56 2.05 5.81
CA ALA A 34 -5.43 1.14 5.85
C ALA A 34 -4.61 1.28 4.57
N ILE A 35 -3.39 1.80 4.69
CA ILE A 35 -2.47 2.03 3.58
C ILE A 35 -1.36 0.99 3.63
N SER A 36 -1.09 0.34 2.50
CA SER A 36 0.10 -0.49 2.28
C SER A 36 0.95 0.20 1.23
N VAL A 37 2.21 0.50 1.51
CA VAL A 37 3.17 0.95 0.49
C VAL A 37 4.05 -0.22 0.12
N ASP A 38 3.80 -0.80 -1.06
CA ASP A 38 4.46 -2.02 -1.50
C ASP A 38 5.98 -1.81 -1.60
N GLN A 39 6.74 -2.74 -1.02
CA GLN A 39 8.20 -2.67 -0.85
C GLN A 39 8.74 -1.44 -0.08
N PHE A 40 7.93 -0.74 0.73
CA PHE A 40 8.42 0.34 1.60
C PHE A 40 9.07 -0.21 2.86
N SER A 41 10.29 -0.73 2.71
CA SER A 41 11.02 -1.34 3.80
C SER A 41 11.32 -0.36 4.95
N ALA A 42 11.52 -0.90 6.15
CA ALA A 42 11.99 -0.12 7.30
C ALA A 42 13.31 0.60 7.02
N ASP A 43 14.17 0.03 6.16
CA ASP A 43 15.43 0.67 5.73
C ASP A 43 15.17 1.91 4.88
N LEU A 44 14.31 1.81 3.86
CA LEU A 44 13.91 2.97 3.04
C LEU A 44 13.24 4.02 3.90
N PHE A 45 12.31 3.62 4.77
CA PHE A 45 11.68 4.54 5.71
C PHE A 45 12.74 5.24 6.58
N ALA A 46 13.63 4.50 7.24
CA ALA A 46 14.64 5.07 8.13
C ALA A 46 15.60 6.02 7.41
N GLU A 47 15.95 5.71 6.16
CA GLU A 47 16.83 6.50 5.32
C GLU A 47 16.23 7.86 4.95
N TYR A 48 14.93 7.89 4.60
CA TYR A 48 14.25 9.10 4.12
C TYR A 48 13.41 9.83 5.18
N ARG A 49 13.22 9.26 6.38
CA ARG A 49 12.31 9.80 7.40
C ARG A 49 12.55 11.27 7.76
N ASN A 50 13.79 11.74 7.71
CA ASN A 50 14.14 13.14 8.01
C ASN A 50 13.97 14.10 6.82
N ARG A 51 13.54 13.59 5.66
CA ARG A 51 13.29 14.35 4.43
C ARG A 51 11.81 14.56 4.15
N PHE A 52 10.93 13.80 4.81
CA PHE A 52 9.49 13.95 4.65
C PHE A 52 9.02 15.29 5.21
N THR A 53 8.13 15.94 4.47
CA THR A 53 7.53 17.22 4.84
C THR A 53 6.01 17.25 4.61
N GLY A 54 5.45 16.16 4.08
CA GLY A 54 4.04 16.03 3.71
C GLY A 54 3.33 14.96 4.52
N GLY A 55 2.78 13.95 3.83
CA GLY A 55 1.92 12.94 4.42
C GLY A 55 2.66 12.01 5.36
N PHE A 56 3.90 11.60 5.04
CA PHE A 56 4.69 10.81 5.98
C PHE A 56 5.08 11.64 7.20
N ALA A 57 5.40 12.93 7.02
CA ALA A 57 5.69 13.82 8.14
C ALA A 57 4.49 13.91 9.11
N ARG A 58 3.26 14.02 8.59
CA ARG A 58 2.04 13.95 9.41
C ARG A 58 1.90 12.61 10.15
N LEU A 59 2.21 11.48 9.50
CA LEU A 59 2.10 10.17 10.14
C LEU A 59 3.16 9.96 11.24
N LEU A 60 4.31 10.63 11.14
CA LEU A 60 5.34 10.63 12.19
C LEU A 60 4.91 11.29 13.49
N ASP A 61 3.87 12.14 13.47
CA ASP A 61 3.25 12.72 14.67
C ASP A 61 2.33 11.71 15.40
N GLY A 62 2.09 10.53 14.82
CA GLY A 62 1.29 9.45 15.41
C GLY A 62 2.12 8.39 16.14
N ALA A 63 1.51 7.23 16.36
CA ALA A 63 2.21 6.08 16.92
C ALA A 63 3.10 5.40 15.87
N VAL A 64 4.42 5.52 16.02
CA VAL A 64 5.40 5.01 15.05
C VAL A 64 6.05 3.71 15.55
N PHE A 65 5.91 2.64 14.77
CA PHE A 65 6.58 1.36 14.99
C PHE A 65 7.62 1.14 13.88
N PRO A 66 8.84 1.69 14.00
CA PRO A 66 9.85 1.65 12.91
C PRO A 66 10.45 0.25 12.68
N SER A 67 10.09 -0.72 13.52
CA SER A 67 10.55 -2.11 13.46
C SER A 67 9.35 -3.07 13.45
N GLY A 68 8.40 -2.80 12.56
CA GLY A 68 7.34 -3.74 12.20
C GLY A 68 7.88 -4.87 11.31
N TYR A 69 7.24 -6.04 11.34
CA TYR A 69 7.69 -7.21 10.59
C TYR A 69 6.53 -7.88 9.85
N GLN A 70 6.72 -8.07 8.54
CA GLN A 70 6.15 -9.22 7.85
C GLN A 70 6.97 -10.45 8.26
N SER A 71 6.53 -11.11 9.35
CA SER A 71 7.39 -12.01 10.13
C SER A 71 7.62 -13.40 9.51
N HIS A 72 7.16 -13.63 8.28
CA HIS A 72 7.23 -14.91 7.60
C HIS A 72 8.38 -14.90 6.59
N ALA A 73 8.83 -16.09 6.17
CA ALA A 73 9.98 -16.21 5.27
C ALA A 73 9.70 -15.75 3.83
N ALA A 74 8.46 -15.91 3.36
CA ALA A 74 8.05 -15.57 2.00
C ALA A 74 7.73 -14.07 1.87
N THR A 75 8.75 -13.22 1.82
CA THR A 75 8.62 -11.75 1.77
C THR A 75 8.22 -11.27 0.37
N GLU A 76 7.06 -11.70 -0.09
CA GLU A 76 6.44 -11.32 -1.37
C GLU A 76 5.13 -10.55 -1.15
N THR A 77 4.65 -9.86 -2.19
CA THR A 77 3.43 -9.03 -2.10
C THR A 77 2.22 -9.80 -1.57
N CYS A 78 1.94 -11.00 -2.08
CA CYS A 78 0.69 -11.72 -1.76
C CYS A 78 0.64 -12.19 -0.29
N PRO A 79 1.66 -12.93 0.19
CA PRO A 79 1.76 -13.28 1.61
C PRO A 79 1.71 -12.06 2.52
N GLY A 80 2.47 -11.00 2.20
CA GLY A 80 2.51 -9.77 2.98
C GLY A 80 1.15 -9.08 3.10
N HIS A 81 0.45 -8.86 1.99
CA HIS A 81 -0.85 -8.20 2.01
C HIS A 81 -1.92 -9.04 2.71
N SER A 82 -1.80 -10.37 2.67
CA SER A 82 -2.74 -11.26 3.36
C SER A 82 -2.72 -11.09 4.89
N THR A 83 -1.64 -10.57 5.48
CA THR A 83 -1.53 -10.42 6.94
C THR A 83 -2.13 -9.13 7.48
N LEU A 84 -2.04 -8.04 6.68
CA LEU A 84 -2.27 -6.66 7.13
C LEU A 84 -3.63 -6.46 7.78
N LEU A 85 -4.67 -7.03 7.17
CA LEU A 85 -6.06 -6.86 7.60
C LEU A 85 -6.73 -8.15 8.02
N THR A 86 -6.00 -9.25 8.20
CA THR A 86 -6.56 -10.49 8.74
C THR A 86 -6.14 -10.72 10.18
N GLY A 87 -5.01 -10.14 10.60
CA GLY A 87 -4.36 -10.47 11.87
C GLY A 87 -3.75 -11.87 11.89
N MET A 88 -3.64 -12.51 10.72
CA MET A 88 -3.22 -13.89 10.55
C MET A 88 -1.96 -13.97 9.68
N ARG A 89 -1.06 -14.90 9.98
CA ARG A 89 0.14 -15.16 9.16
C ARG A 89 -0.21 -15.97 7.90
N PRO A 90 0.66 -16.02 6.88
CA PRO A 90 0.47 -16.84 5.67
C PRO A 90 0.07 -18.30 5.91
N ALA A 91 0.64 -18.92 6.94
CA ALA A 91 0.31 -20.29 7.34
C ALA A 91 -1.19 -20.50 7.70
N HIS A 92 -1.92 -19.42 8.01
CA HIS A 92 -3.35 -19.46 8.28
C HIS A 92 -4.16 -18.81 7.16
N THR A 93 -3.63 -17.79 6.49
CA THR A 93 -4.34 -17.15 5.37
C THR A 93 -4.41 -18.05 4.15
N GLY A 94 -3.54 -19.05 4.04
CA GLY A 94 -3.40 -19.92 2.87
C GLY A 94 -2.48 -19.33 1.78
N ILE A 95 -2.10 -18.06 1.91
CA ILE A 95 -1.37 -17.30 0.89
C ILE A 95 0.12 -17.35 1.21
N VAL A 96 0.78 -18.44 0.83
CA VAL A 96 2.16 -18.73 1.22
C VAL A 96 3.21 -18.16 0.26
N LEU A 97 2.82 -17.92 -1.00
CA LEU A 97 3.65 -17.33 -2.07
C LEU A 97 2.76 -16.50 -3.00
N LYS A 98 3.38 -15.73 -3.90
CA LYS A 98 2.71 -15.12 -5.06
C LYS A 98 2.23 -16.19 -6.03
N ASN A 99 3.08 -17.19 -6.29
CA ASN A 99 2.74 -18.35 -7.10
C ASN A 99 3.18 -19.63 -6.35
N TRP A 100 2.39 -20.69 -6.40
CA TRP A 100 2.78 -22.01 -5.89
C TRP A 100 2.46 -23.11 -6.88
N ILE A 101 2.99 -24.31 -6.67
CA ILE A 101 2.66 -25.47 -7.51
C ILE A 101 1.56 -26.29 -6.81
N ASP A 102 0.43 -26.49 -7.48
CA ASP A 102 -0.56 -27.49 -7.08
C ASP A 102 -0.67 -28.61 -8.14
N LEU A 103 -0.05 -29.75 -7.84
CA LEU A 103 -0.10 -30.94 -8.70
C LEU A 103 -1.49 -31.59 -8.78
N LYS A 104 -2.41 -31.23 -7.87
CA LYS A 104 -3.80 -31.70 -7.85
C LYS A 104 -4.76 -30.75 -8.56
N SER A 105 -4.31 -29.55 -8.94
CA SER A 105 -5.14 -28.58 -9.66
C SER A 105 -5.72 -29.21 -10.94
N PRO A 106 -6.99 -28.93 -11.29
CA PRO A 106 -7.57 -29.41 -12.54
C PRO A 106 -7.01 -28.69 -13.77
N LEU A 107 -6.34 -27.55 -13.60
CA LEU A 107 -5.77 -26.76 -14.70
C LEU A 107 -4.62 -27.49 -15.40
N ALA A 108 -4.38 -27.18 -16.68
CA ALA A 108 -3.21 -27.72 -17.39
C ALA A 108 -1.91 -27.15 -16.83
N ASP A 109 -1.91 -25.85 -16.53
CA ASP A 109 -0.85 -25.18 -15.78
C ASP A 109 -0.94 -25.54 -14.29
N LYS A 110 0.13 -26.07 -13.72
CA LYS A 110 0.18 -26.45 -12.30
C LYS A 110 0.72 -25.33 -11.41
N THR A 111 1.14 -24.23 -12.01
CA THR A 111 1.50 -23.01 -11.28
C THR A 111 0.23 -22.25 -11.00
N ILE A 112 -0.01 -21.95 -9.74
CA ILE A 112 -1.20 -21.27 -9.26
C ILE A 112 -0.85 -19.86 -8.83
N TYR A 113 -1.52 -18.86 -9.40
CA TYR A 113 -1.41 -17.47 -8.97
C TYR A 113 -2.28 -17.20 -7.74
N CYS A 114 -1.77 -16.40 -6.81
CA CYS A 114 -2.39 -16.24 -5.50
C CYS A 114 -3.82 -15.69 -5.50
N VAL A 115 -4.27 -15.04 -6.57
CA VAL A 115 -5.63 -14.49 -6.70
C VAL A 115 -6.32 -14.90 -8.00
N GLU A 116 -6.00 -16.07 -8.54
CA GLU A 116 -6.76 -16.61 -9.68
C GLU A 116 -7.93 -17.50 -9.27
N ASP A 117 -8.86 -17.71 -10.20
CA ASP A 117 -9.93 -18.69 -10.07
C ASP A 117 -9.58 -19.99 -10.80
N GLU A 118 -9.14 -21.01 -10.08
CA GLU A 118 -8.83 -22.32 -10.67
C GLU A 118 -10.08 -23.08 -11.16
N ALA A 119 -11.30 -22.59 -10.88
CA ALA A 119 -12.52 -23.21 -11.38
C ALA A 119 -12.75 -22.97 -12.88
N ASP A 120 -12.13 -21.93 -13.45
CA ASP A 120 -12.19 -21.66 -14.89
C ASP A 120 -11.04 -22.41 -15.60
N PRO A 121 -11.33 -23.45 -16.40
CA PRO A 121 -10.30 -24.28 -17.03
C PRO A 121 -9.46 -23.54 -18.08
N VAL A 122 -9.84 -22.31 -18.49
CA VAL A 122 -9.02 -21.51 -19.40
C VAL A 122 -7.92 -20.71 -18.69
N ASN A 123 -7.94 -20.65 -17.36
CA ASN A 123 -6.98 -19.87 -16.59
C ASN A 123 -5.58 -20.53 -16.56
N THR A 124 -4.56 -19.68 -16.52
CA THR A 124 -3.16 -19.98 -16.20
C THR A 124 -2.64 -18.91 -15.24
N HIS A 125 -1.48 -19.14 -14.61
CA HIS A 125 -0.90 -18.13 -13.71
C HIS A 125 -0.49 -16.80 -14.40
N GLU A 126 -0.50 -16.76 -15.74
CA GLU A 126 -0.24 -15.57 -16.56
C GLU A 126 -1.52 -14.96 -17.16
N HIS A 127 -2.56 -15.78 -17.35
CA HIS A 127 -3.84 -15.40 -17.94
C HIS A 127 -4.98 -15.93 -17.10
N TYR A 128 -5.47 -15.11 -16.15
CA TYR A 128 -6.39 -15.55 -15.13
C TYR A 128 -7.58 -14.60 -14.95
N THR A 129 -8.66 -15.14 -14.40
CA THR A 129 -9.71 -14.35 -13.78
C THR A 129 -9.37 -14.12 -12.31
N VAL A 130 -9.40 -12.85 -11.86
CA VAL A 130 -9.09 -12.50 -10.48
C VAL A 130 -10.21 -12.97 -9.53
N ALA A 131 -9.84 -13.65 -8.45
CA ALA A 131 -10.73 -14.12 -7.39
C ALA A 131 -10.05 -14.13 -6.01
N ALA A 132 -10.86 -14.08 -4.94
CA ALA A 132 -10.40 -14.16 -3.56
C ALA A 132 -10.41 -15.59 -2.98
N THR A 133 -10.56 -16.61 -3.83
CA THR A 133 -10.80 -18.02 -3.48
C THR A 133 -9.73 -18.62 -2.57
N HIS A 134 -8.47 -18.19 -2.70
CA HIS A 134 -7.35 -18.74 -1.94
C HIS A 134 -7.19 -18.17 -0.52
N LEU A 135 -7.89 -17.07 -0.19
CA LEU A 135 -7.81 -16.48 1.14
C LEU A 135 -8.70 -17.27 2.11
N LEU A 136 -8.10 -17.99 3.06
CA LEU A 136 -8.84 -18.91 3.94
C LEU A 136 -9.50 -18.24 5.16
N VAL A 137 -9.29 -16.94 5.35
CA VAL A 137 -9.68 -16.21 6.58
C VAL A 137 -10.39 -14.90 6.25
N PRO A 138 -11.32 -14.45 7.11
CA PRO A 138 -11.97 -13.16 6.88
C PRO A 138 -11.03 -11.99 7.19
N THR A 139 -11.13 -10.93 6.39
CA THR A 139 -10.47 -9.65 6.64
C THR A 139 -11.19 -8.84 7.72
N LEU A 140 -10.56 -7.76 8.17
CA LEU A 140 -11.13 -6.80 9.12
C LEU A 140 -12.43 -6.22 8.58
N GLY A 141 -12.50 -5.92 7.28
CA GLY A 141 -13.72 -5.43 6.64
C GLY A 141 -14.89 -6.41 6.78
N GLU A 142 -14.65 -7.70 6.56
CA GLU A 142 -15.67 -8.73 6.71
C GLU A 142 -16.10 -8.93 8.17
N ARG A 143 -15.16 -8.79 9.11
CA ARG A 143 -15.45 -8.80 10.56
C ARG A 143 -16.27 -7.59 10.98
N ILE A 144 -15.96 -6.40 10.46
CA ILE A 144 -16.75 -5.18 10.68
C ILE A 144 -18.17 -5.37 10.13
N LYS A 145 -18.32 -5.84 8.89
CA LYS A 145 -19.63 -6.09 8.27
C LYS A 145 -20.47 -7.12 9.02
N ARG A 146 -19.84 -8.11 9.67
CA ARG A 146 -20.55 -9.08 10.51
C ARG A 146 -21.24 -8.43 11.72
N VAL A 147 -20.63 -7.40 12.30
CA VAL A 147 -21.19 -6.64 13.44
C VAL A 147 -22.08 -5.49 12.96
N PHE A 148 -21.68 -4.84 11.87
CA PHE A 148 -22.33 -3.67 11.28
C PHE A 148 -22.65 -3.96 9.80
N PRO A 149 -23.76 -4.64 9.48
CA PRO A 149 -24.07 -5.02 8.09
C PRO A 149 -24.17 -3.85 7.10
N ALA A 150 -24.43 -2.64 7.60
CA ALA A 150 -24.48 -1.42 6.80
C ALA A 150 -23.10 -0.76 6.57
N SER A 151 -22.03 -1.29 7.16
CA SER A 151 -20.65 -0.84 6.94
C SER A 151 -20.22 -1.05 5.51
N ARG A 152 -19.41 -0.11 5.00
CA ARG A 152 -18.81 -0.15 3.68
C ARG A 152 -17.31 -0.43 3.78
N THR A 153 -16.84 -1.30 2.91
CA THR A 153 -15.44 -1.71 2.80
C THR A 153 -15.00 -1.56 1.34
N VAL A 154 -13.98 -0.76 1.10
CA VAL A 154 -13.43 -0.45 -0.22
C VAL A 154 -11.96 -0.86 -0.28
N ALA A 155 -11.51 -1.43 -1.39
CA ALA A 155 -10.10 -1.71 -1.65
C ALA A 155 -9.65 -1.15 -3.01
N VAL A 156 -8.55 -0.40 -3.04
CA VAL A 156 -7.98 0.18 -4.27
C VAL A 156 -6.48 -0.06 -4.31
N SER A 157 -5.92 -0.46 -5.45
CA SER A 157 -4.50 -0.76 -5.58
C SER A 157 -3.93 -0.57 -6.98
N GLY A 158 -2.61 -0.42 -7.10
CA GLY A 158 -1.90 -0.61 -8.38
C GLY A 158 -1.75 -2.09 -8.78
N LYS A 159 -2.12 -3.03 -7.91
CA LYS A 159 -2.04 -4.49 -8.09
C LYS A 159 -3.31 -5.17 -7.63
N ASP A 160 -3.86 -6.03 -8.47
CA ASP A 160 -4.98 -6.94 -8.17
C ASP A 160 -4.83 -7.65 -6.82
N ARG A 161 -3.74 -8.39 -6.64
CA ARG A 161 -3.49 -9.19 -5.44
C ARG A 161 -3.46 -8.38 -4.15
N ALA A 162 -2.99 -7.15 -4.19
CA ALA A 162 -2.98 -6.30 -3.01
C ALA A 162 -4.39 -5.77 -2.68
N ALA A 163 -5.19 -5.39 -3.69
CA ALA A 163 -6.58 -5.02 -3.47
C ALA A 163 -7.40 -6.20 -2.93
N VAL A 164 -7.25 -7.39 -3.53
CA VAL A 164 -7.95 -8.62 -3.14
C VAL A 164 -7.57 -9.05 -1.73
N MET A 165 -6.27 -9.13 -1.40
CA MET A 165 -5.81 -9.62 -0.08
C MET A 165 -6.17 -8.68 1.07
N MET A 166 -6.18 -7.37 0.84
CA MET A 166 -6.63 -6.40 1.84
C MET A 166 -8.16 -6.33 1.92
N GLY A 167 -8.86 -6.49 0.79
CA GLY A 167 -10.32 -6.42 0.70
C GLY A 167 -11.03 -7.64 1.26
N GLY A 168 -10.56 -8.83 0.91
CA GLY A 168 -11.22 -10.09 1.20
C GLY A 168 -12.36 -10.40 0.24
N HIS A 169 -13.28 -11.27 0.66
CA HIS A 169 -14.27 -11.86 -0.23
C HIS A 169 -15.49 -10.96 -0.48
N ALA A 170 -15.78 -10.03 0.44
CA ALA A 170 -17.06 -9.33 0.47
C ALA A 170 -16.94 -7.79 0.54
N THR A 171 -16.12 -7.20 -0.34
CA THR A 171 -16.02 -5.73 -0.46
C THR A 171 -17.16 -5.10 -1.27
N ASP A 172 -17.60 -3.90 -0.87
CA ASP A 172 -18.51 -3.08 -1.67
C ASP A 172 -17.85 -2.55 -2.94
N GLU A 173 -16.54 -2.29 -2.91
CA GLU A 173 -15.74 -1.88 -4.07
C GLU A 173 -14.32 -2.47 -3.97
N THR A 174 -13.83 -3.12 -5.03
CA THR A 174 -12.42 -3.56 -5.14
C THR A 174 -11.94 -3.20 -6.54
N TRP A 175 -10.89 -2.39 -6.63
CA TRP A 175 -10.39 -1.85 -7.90
C TRP A 175 -8.87 -1.93 -7.97
N TRP A 176 -8.34 -2.32 -9.12
CA TRP A 176 -6.89 -2.37 -9.35
C TRP A 176 -6.51 -1.86 -10.74
N TRP A 177 -5.28 -1.35 -10.86
CA TRP A 177 -4.72 -1.01 -12.16
C TRP A 177 -4.66 -2.23 -13.08
N ASN A 178 -5.22 -2.09 -14.28
CA ASN A 178 -5.13 -3.06 -15.36
C ASN A 178 -4.44 -2.41 -16.56
N GLY A 179 -3.31 -2.99 -16.98
CA GLY A 179 -2.49 -2.46 -18.06
C GLY A 179 -3.16 -2.49 -19.44
N ASP A 180 -3.97 -3.52 -19.70
CA ASP A 180 -4.70 -3.66 -20.98
C ASP A 180 -5.82 -2.62 -21.09
N ALA A 181 -6.54 -2.40 -19.98
CA ALA A 181 -7.58 -1.37 -19.88
C ALA A 181 -6.99 0.06 -19.75
N LYS A 182 -5.68 0.19 -19.51
CA LYS A 182 -4.99 1.46 -19.20
C LYS A 182 -5.72 2.27 -18.13
N GLY A 183 -6.17 1.60 -17.07
CA GLY A 183 -6.97 2.21 -16.01
C GLY A 183 -7.38 1.21 -14.94
N PHE A 184 -8.21 1.65 -14.00
CA PHE A 184 -8.74 0.79 -12.95
C PHE A 184 -9.83 -0.13 -13.46
N ALA A 185 -9.68 -1.42 -13.16
CA ALA A 185 -10.65 -2.49 -13.42
C ALA A 185 -10.97 -3.22 -12.10
N SER A 186 -11.96 -4.11 -12.15
CA SER A 186 -12.44 -4.91 -11.04
C SER A 186 -12.81 -6.31 -11.55
N TYR A 187 -13.31 -7.17 -10.67
CA TYR A 187 -13.99 -8.44 -11.00
C TYR A 187 -14.93 -8.29 -12.21
N PRO A 188 -15.02 -9.31 -13.11
CA PRO A 188 -15.71 -9.20 -14.40
C PRO A 188 -17.15 -8.68 -14.35
N SER A 189 -17.90 -8.98 -13.29
CA SER A 189 -19.31 -8.58 -13.14
C SER A 189 -19.52 -7.22 -12.47
N ARG A 190 -18.46 -6.48 -12.13
CA ARG A 190 -18.58 -5.22 -11.39
C ARG A 190 -18.62 -4.01 -12.33
N PRO A 191 -19.76 -3.29 -12.42
CA PRO A 191 -19.83 -2.08 -13.22
C PRO A 191 -18.98 -0.96 -12.59
N ALA A 192 -18.28 -0.19 -13.42
CA ALA A 192 -17.48 0.94 -12.95
C ALA A 192 -18.37 2.07 -12.41
N PRO A 193 -18.30 2.42 -11.11
CA PRO A 193 -19.03 3.56 -10.55
C PRO A 193 -18.46 4.88 -11.07
N ALA A 194 -19.16 5.99 -10.80
CA ALA A 194 -18.77 7.31 -11.30
C ALA A 194 -17.33 7.71 -10.92
N ALA A 195 -16.90 7.41 -9.69
CA ALA A 195 -15.54 7.68 -9.22
C ALA A 195 -14.48 6.97 -10.09
N VAL A 196 -14.72 5.72 -10.46
CA VAL A 196 -13.80 4.94 -11.32
C VAL A 196 -13.80 5.47 -12.74
N ARG A 197 -14.97 5.77 -13.31
CA ARG A 197 -15.04 6.34 -14.67
C ARG A 197 -14.31 7.68 -14.75
N GLN A 198 -14.44 8.52 -13.72
CA GLN A 198 -13.72 9.79 -13.64
C GLN A 198 -12.20 9.57 -13.47
N ALA A 199 -11.78 8.64 -12.61
CA ALA A 199 -10.37 8.31 -12.44
C ALA A 199 -9.76 7.80 -13.77
N ASN A 200 -10.44 6.88 -14.45
CA ASN A 200 -9.98 6.34 -15.74
C ASN A 200 -9.95 7.41 -16.84
N ALA A 201 -10.89 8.36 -16.84
CA ALA A 201 -10.85 9.49 -17.76
C ALA A 201 -9.64 10.42 -17.48
N SER A 202 -9.31 10.66 -16.21
CA SER A 202 -8.12 11.43 -15.82
C SER A 202 -6.84 10.73 -16.26
N ILE A 203 -6.72 9.43 -15.97
CA ILE A 203 -5.60 8.58 -16.40
C ILE A 203 -5.43 8.62 -17.91
N ALA A 204 -6.52 8.49 -18.67
CA ALA A 204 -6.48 8.54 -20.13
C ALA A 204 -5.98 9.90 -20.64
N ALA A 205 -6.35 11.00 -19.99
CA ALA A 205 -5.85 12.33 -20.31
C ALA A 205 -4.35 12.47 -19.99
N ASP A 206 -3.90 11.97 -18.83
CA ASP A 206 -2.49 11.99 -18.44
C ASP A 206 -1.64 11.18 -19.42
N LEU A 207 -2.07 9.95 -19.73
CA LEU A 207 -1.44 9.06 -20.71
C LEU A 207 -1.42 9.63 -22.13
N ALA A 208 -2.34 10.51 -22.50
CA ALA A 208 -2.33 11.13 -23.83
C ALA A 208 -1.13 12.07 -24.05
N THR A 209 -0.42 12.42 -22.98
CA THR A 209 0.74 13.32 -23.01
C THR A 209 2.00 12.63 -22.51
N ALA A 210 3.17 13.05 -23.01
CA ALA A 210 4.44 12.56 -22.50
C ALA A 210 4.70 13.15 -21.11
N ARG A 211 5.09 12.31 -20.16
CA ARG A 211 5.49 12.75 -18.83
C ARG A 211 6.96 13.21 -18.85
N PRO A 212 7.25 14.48 -18.52
CA PRO A 212 8.62 14.95 -18.43
C PRO A 212 9.37 14.29 -17.26
N ALA A 213 10.70 14.43 -17.25
CA ALA A 213 11.50 14.03 -16.09
C ALA A 213 11.00 14.74 -14.82
N LEU A 214 10.62 13.94 -13.82
CA LEU A 214 10.05 14.44 -12.57
C LEU A 214 11.04 15.34 -11.83
N PRO A 215 10.56 16.38 -11.12
CA PRO A 215 11.42 17.22 -10.27
C PRO A 215 12.22 16.37 -9.29
N MET A 216 13.53 16.61 -9.23
CA MET A 216 14.41 15.91 -8.29
C MET A 216 14.77 16.85 -7.13
N PRO A 217 14.36 16.53 -5.89
CA PRO A 217 14.78 17.29 -4.72
C PRO A 217 16.31 17.37 -4.61
N ALA A 218 16.84 18.47 -4.07
CA ALA A 218 18.29 18.68 -3.96
C ALA A 218 19.01 17.55 -3.18
N TYR A 219 18.36 17.00 -2.13
CA TYR A 219 18.95 15.91 -1.35
C TYR A 219 19.06 14.59 -2.14
N CYS A 220 18.30 14.42 -3.23
CA CYS A 220 18.41 13.27 -4.13
C CYS A 220 19.61 13.36 -5.08
N ALA A 221 20.21 14.54 -5.26
CA ALA A 221 21.28 14.73 -6.25
C ALA A 221 22.49 13.80 -6.00
N SER A 222 22.83 13.55 -4.73
CA SER A 222 23.94 12.64 -4.37
C SER A 222 23.72 11.17 -4.77
N ARG A 223 22.44 10.79 -4.99
CA ARG A 223 22.00 9.44 -5.36
C ARG A 223 21.88 9.24 -6.87
N SER A 224 21.86 10.33 -7.64
CA SER A 224 21.77 10.27 -9.09
C SER A 224 23.11 9.82 -9.68
N ARG A 225 23.26 8.51 -9.85
CA ARG A 225 24.48 7.87 -10.36
C ARG A 225 24.09 6.75 -11.31
N ALA A 226 24.58 6.83 -12.54
CA ALA A 226 24.36 5.77 -13.52
C ALA A 226 25.13 4.51 -13.11
N VAL A 227 24.41 3.40 -13.02
CA VAL A 227 24.95 2.06 -12.72
C VAL A 227 24.52 1.12 -13.84
N ALA A 228 25.50 0.47 -14.47
CA ALA A 228 25.22 -0.55 -15.47
C ALA A 228 24.85 -1.87 -14.79
N VAL A 229 23.71 -2.45 -15.18
CA VAL A 229 23.22 -3.75 -14.70
C VAL A 229 22.80 -4.57 -15.92
N GLY A 230 23.65 -5.52 -16.32
CA GLY A 230 23.45 -6.26 -17.57
C GLY A 230 23.39 -5.31 -18.77
N THR A 231 22.26 -5.31 -19.49
CA THR A 231 22.02 -4.43 -20.65
C THR A 231 21.35 -3.11 -20.30
N GLN A 232 21.03 -2.88 -19.01
CA GLN A 232 20.30 -1.70 -18.56
C GLN A 232 21.24 -0.73 -17.82
N THR A 233 20.85 0.55 -17.78
CA THR A 233 21.48 1.56 -16.93
C THR A 233 20.41 2.14 -16.00
N VAL A 234 20.69 2.09 -14.69
CA VAL A 234 19.77 2.53 -13.63
C VAL A 234 20.44 3.57 -12.72
N GLY A 235 19.70 4.19 -11.82
CA GLY A 235 20.24 4.95 -10.69
C GLY A 235 20.35 6.46 -10.93
N ALA A 236 20.17 6.92 -12.16
CA ALA A 236 20.19 8.35 -12.54
C ALA A 236 18.89 8.81 -13.22
N GLY A 237 17.87 7.94 -13.28
CA GLY A 237 16.58 8.23 -13.87
C GLY A 237 15.73 9.19 -13.04
N ARG A 238 14.81 9.86 -13.74
CA ARG A 238 13.79 10.76 -13.17
C ARG A 238 12.38 10.39 -13.67
N LEU A 239 12.19 9.11 -14.01
CA LEU A 239 10.90 8.50 -14.31
C LEU A 239 10.07 9.24 -15.38
N ALA A 240 10.73 9.77 -16.43
CA ALA A 240 10.03 10.29 -17.61
C ALA A 240 9.28 9.14 -18.33
N GLY A 241 8.24 9.47 -19.10
CA GLY A 241 7.44 8.49 -19.84
C GLY A 241 6.94 9.05 -21.17
N ALA A 242 6.86 8.21 -22.20
CA ALA A 242 6.30 8.60 -23.49
C ALA A 242 4.77 8.68 -23.44
N ALA A 243 4.17 9.44 -24.35
CA ALA A 243 2.72 9.45 -24.50
C ALA A 243 2.21 8.03 -24.88
N GLY A 244 1.16 7.57 -24.20
CA GLY A 244 0.52 6.28 -24.40
C GLY A 244 1.19 5.10 -23.67
N ASP A 245 2.32 5.33 -23.00
CA ASP A 245 3.11 4.31 -22.32
C ASP A 245 2.53 3.96 -20.94
N ALA A 246 1.64 2.96 -20.94
CA ALA A 246 0.98 2.46 -19.74
C ALA A 246 1.95 1.80 -18.75
N GLU A 247 3.06 1.25 -19.24
CA GLU A 247 4.08 0.62 -18.39
C GLU A 247 4.90 1.68 -17.66
N ALA A 248 5.32 2.74 -18.36
CA ALA A 248 5.96 3.89 -17.72
C ALA A 248 5.02 4.62 -16.76
N PHE A 249 3.71 4.64 -17.01
CA PHE A 249 2.73 5.13 -16.03
C PHE A 249 2.70 4.25 -14.77
N ARG A 250 2.57 2.93 -14.95
CA ARG A 250 2.53 1.95 -13.87
C ARG A 250 3.81 1.93 -13.02
N THR A 251 4.97 2.18 -13.63
CA THR A 251 6.28 2.19 -12.97
C THR A 251 6.72 3.63 -12.66
N SER A 252 5.81 4.42 -12.06
CA SER A 252 6.05 5.82 -11.68
C SER A 252 5.13 6.28 -10.54
N PRO A 253 5.38 7.45 -9.91
CA PRO A 253 4.49 8.01 -8.89
C PRO A 253 3.04 8.23 -9.34
N ASP A 254 2.78 8.24 -10.65
CA ASP A 254 1.45 8.53 -11.19
C ASP A 254 0.43 7.46 -10.81
N VAL A 255 0.81 6.17 -10.79
CA VAL A 255 -0.13 5.11 -10.41
C VAL A 255 -0.52 5.23 -8.94
N ASP A 256 0.41 5.59 -8.05
CA ASP A 256 0.11 5.82 -6.64
C ASP A 256 -0.79 7.05 -6.46
N ASN A 257 -0.53 8.13 -7.21
CA ASN A 257 -1.38 9.33 -7.19
C ASN A 257 -2.80 9.01 -7.68
N ALA A 258 -2.92 8.25 -8.77
CA ALA A 258 -4.21 7.83 -9.30
C ALA A 258 -4.96 6.91 -8.32
N THR A 259 -4.26 6.00 -7.65
CA THR A 259 -4.82 5.13 -6.60
C THR A 259 -5.34 5.95 -5.42
N LEU A 260 -4.58 6.94 -4.93
CA LEU A 260 -5.00 7.84 -3.85
C LEU A 260 -6.19 8.72 -4.27
N ALA A 261 -6.18 9.26 -5.48
CA ALA A 261 -7.27 10.06 -6.02
C ALA A 261 -8.57 9.26 -6.12
N LEU A 262 -8.51 8.01 -6.61
CA LEU A 262 -9.66 7.12 -6.65
C LEU A 262 -10.17 6.77 -5.23
N ALA A 263 -9.26 6.48 -4.30
CA ALA A 263 -9.60 6.22 -2.90
C ALA A 263 -10.33 7.42 -2.24
N ALA A 264 -9.84 8.65 -2.44
CA ALA A 264 -10.51 9.86 -1.97
C ALA A 264 -11.88 10.08 -2.66
N GLY A 265 -11.98 9.74 -3.95
CA GLY A 265 -13.23 9.73 -4.70
C GLY A 265 -14.28 8.81 -4.07
N PHE A 266 -13.88 7.63 -3.59
CA PHE A 266 -14.79 6.72 -2.87
C PHE A 266 -15.23 7.27 -1.52
N VAL A 267 -14.35 7.93 -0.76
CA VAL A 267 -14.77 8.58 0.51
C VAL A 267 -15.93 9.55 0.27
N THR A 268 -15.84 10.36 -0.79
CA THR A 268 -16.87 11.34 -1.13
C THR A 268 -18.14 10.67 -1.69
N THR A 269 -17.99 9.85 -2.73
CA THR A 269 -19.14 9.29 -3.48
C THR A 269 -19.90 8.23 -2.67
N MET A 270 -19.20 7.47 -1.83
CA MET A 270 -19.80 6.47 -0.93
C MET A 270 -20.02 7.01 0.48
N LYS A 271 -19.74 8.29 0.75
CA LYS A 271 -19.92 8.91 2.07
C LYS A 271 -19.28 8.10 3.20
N LEU A 272 -18.08 7.54 2.95
CA LEU A 272 -17.40 6.69 3.92
C LEU A 272 -17.12 7.48 5.19
N GLY A 273 -17.37 6.89 6.36
CA GLY A 273 -17.21 7.53 7.66
C GLY A 273 -18.23 8.62 8.00
N ARG A 274 -19.22 8.86 7.13
CA ARG A 274 -20.38 9.74 7.41
C ARG A 274 -21.67 8.97 7.69
N ARG A 275 -21.54 7.66 7.88
CA ARG A 275 -22.64 6.73 8.18
C ARG A 275 -22.68 6.47 9.70
N ALA A 276 -23.76 5.84 10.16
CA ALA A 276 -23.90 5.44 11.56
C ALA A 276 -22.98 4.27 11.97
N THR A 277 -22.32 3.64 10.99
CA THR A 277 -21.44 2.48 11.17
C THR A 277 -20.02 2.84 10.75
N PRO A 278 -18.98 2.24 11.36
CA PRO A 278 -17.62 2.44 10.90
C PRO A 278 -17.44 1.85 9.50
N ASP A 279 -16.69 2.55 8.66
CA ASP A 279 -16.32 2.11 7.31
C ASP A 279 -14.81 1.84 7.23
N LEU A 280 -14.39 1.07 6.23
CA LEU A 280 -12.99 0.70 6.00
C LEU A 280 -12.58 1.01 4.55
N LEU A 281 -11.49 1.74 4.39
CA LEU A 281 -10.86 2.06 3.11
C LEU A 281 -9.45 1.48 3.08
N ASN A 282 -9.23 0.50 2.21
CA ASN A 282 -7.96 -0.18 1.99
C ASN A 282 -7.30 0.39 0.73
N VAL A 283 -6.06 0.85 0.85
CA VAL A 283 -5.31 1.49 -0.22
C VAL A 283 -3.94 0.84 -0.31
N SER A 284 -3.57 0.30 -1.47
CA SER A 284 -2.24 -0.24 -1.70
C SER A 284 -1.51 0.53 -2.80
N LEU A 285 -0.41 1.17 -2.43
CA LEU A 285 0.43 2.00 -3.28
C LEU A 285 1.57 1.14 -3.82
N SER A 286 1.59 0.94 -5.13
CA SER A 286 2.38 -0.13 -5.78
C SER A 286 3.63 0.38 -6.49
N ALA A 287 3.76 1.70 -6.71
CA ALA A 287 4.85 2.24 -7.51
C ALA A 287 6.21 2.03 -6.86
N THR A 288 6.29 2.12 -5.52
CA THR A 288 7.54 1.87 -4.78
C THR A 288 8.13 0.49 -5.09
N ASP A 289 7.31 -0.56 -5.13
CA ASP A 289 7.75 -1.90 -5.53
C ASP A 289 8.16 -1.96 -7.00
N TYR A 290 7.33 -1.45 -7.92
CA TYR A 290 7.65 -1.49 -9.35
C TYR A 290 8.94 -0.74 -9.68
N ILE A 291 9.12 0.45 -9.13
CA ILE A 291 10.33 1.26 -9.30
C ILE A 291 11.53 0.56 -8.67
N GLY A 292 11.36 -0.04 -7.48
CA GLY A 292 12.43 -0.78 -6.83
C GLY A 292 12.87 -2.01 -7.61
N HIS A 293 11.94 -2.75 -8.22
CA HIS A 293 12.27 -3.87 -9.11
C HIS A 293 12.94 -3.43 -10.41
N SER A 294 12.52 -2.32 -11.00
CA SER A 294 13.06 -1.83 -12.27
C SER A 294 14.43 -1.14 -12.13
N TYR A 295 14.66 -0.41 -11.03
CA TYR A 295 15.81 0.50 -10.91
C TYR A 295 16.64 0.29 -9.65
N GLY A 296 16.19 -0.59 -8.76
CA GLY A 296 16.72 -0.67 -7.41
C GLY A 296 16.20 0.44 -6.50
N MET A 297 16.69 0.41 -5.27
CA MET A 297 16.18 1.14 -4.11
C MET A 297 17.05 2.32 -3.67
N GLN A 298 18.24 2.48 -4.24
CA GLN A 298 19.23 3.48 -3.79
C GLN A 298 19.49 4.62 -4.79
N GLY A 299 18.91 4.53 -6.00
CA GLY A 299 19.04 5.50 -7.08
C GLY A 299 18.14 6.73 -6.94
N SER A 300 18.27 7.66 -7.90
CA SER A 300 17.41 8.86 -7.94
C SER A 300 15.94 8.53 -8.21
N GLU A 301 15.65 7.42 -8.88
CA GLU A 301 14.29 6.94 -9.17
C GLU A 301 13.51 6.70 -7.87
N MET A 302 14.10 5.95 -6.93
CA MET A 302 13.48 5.68 -5.63
C MET A 302 13.39 6.95 -4.78
N CYS A 303 14.41 7.81 -4.82
CA CYS A 303 14.40 9.07 -4.08
C CYS A 303 13.27 10.02 -4.55
N VAL A 304 13.08 10.12 -5.87
CA VAL A 304 11.99 10.88 -6.48
C VAL A 304 10.64 10.25 -6.15
N GLN A 305 10.52 8.92 -6.21
CA GLN A 305 9.31 8.21 -5.82
C GLN A 305 8.88 8.53 -4.39
N LEU A 306 9.78 8.42 -3.41
CA LEU A 306 9.44 8.67 -2.01
C LEU A 306 9.13 10.15 -1.74
N ALA A 307 9.80 11.07 -2.44
CA ALA A 307 9.48 12.50 -2.37
C ALA A 307 8.08 12.80 -2.94
N SER A 308 7.73 12.23 -4.09
CA SER A 308 6.40 12.37 -4.70
C SER A 308 5.33 11.73 -3.83
N LEU A 309 5.57 10.52 -3.33
CA LEU A 309 4.64 9.78 -2.47
C LEU A 309 4.30 10.55 -1.18
N ASP A 310 5.30 11.16 -0.54
CA ASP A 310 5.09 12.02 0.63
C ASP A 310 4.11 13.18 0.33
N GLN A 311 4.24 13.81 -0.83
CA GLN A 311 3.36 14.91 -1.25
C GLN A 311 1.97 14.40 -1.67
N HIS A 312 1.88 13.25 -2.34
CA HIS A 312 0.60 12.65 -2.71
C HIS A 312 -0.20 12.23 -1.46
N LEU A 313 0.47 11.64 -0.45
CA LEU A 313 -0.16 11.35 0.84
C LEU A 313 -0.62 12.63 1.55
N ALA A 314 0.15 13.72 1.50
CA ALA A 314 -0.27 15.01 2.05
C ALA A 314 -1.56 15.52 1.39
N ALA A 315 -1.62 15.46 0.06
CA ALA A 315 -2.79 15.86 -0.71
C ALA A 315 -4.00 14.97 -0.41
N PHE A 316 -3.79 13.65 -0.29
CA PHE A 316 -4.82 12.69 0.08
C PHE A 316 -5.39 12.98 1.47
N PHE A 317 -4.55 13.14 2.50
CA PHE A 317 -5.03 13.46 3.84
C PHE A 317 -5.72 14.82 3.91
N LYS A 318 -5.22 15.83 3.18
CA LYS A 318 -5.90 17.12 3.05
C LYS A 318 -7.29 16.98 2.43
N ALA A 319 -7.44 16.12 1.41
CA ALA A 319 -8.74 15.83 0.81
C ALA A 319 -9.68 15.15 1.81
N LEU A 320 -9.18 14.21 2.63
CA LEU A 320 -9.97 13.58 3.69
C LEU A 320 -10.37 14.59 4.78
N ASP A 321 -9.44 15.43 5.25
CA ASP A 321 -9.72 16.45 6.26
C ASP A 321 -10.82 17.43 5.80
N ALA A 322 -10.82 17.80 4.51
CA ALA A 322 -11.85 18.65 3.93
C ALA A 322 -13.26 18.03 3.96
N THR A 323 -13.35 16.70 4.14
CA THR A 323 -14.63 16.03 4.36
C THR A 323 -15.12 16.13 5.82
N GLY A 324 -14.26 16.51 6.77
CA GLY A 324 -14.61 16.49 8.21
C GLY A 324 -14.95 15.10 8.75
N VAL A 325 -14.66 14.02 8.00
CA VAL A 325 -14.79 12.64 8.49
C VAL A 325 -13.76 12.40 9.58
N ASP A 326 -14.19 11.72 10.64
CA ASP A 326 -13.29 11.32 11.70
C ASP A 326 -12.63 9.98 11.38
N TYR A 327 -11.38 10.03 10.91
CA TYR A 327 -10.65 8.84 10.46
C TYR A 327 -9.44 8.48 11.33
N ALA A 328 -9.04 7.21 11.25
CA ALA A 328 -7.76 6.72 11.74
C ALA A 328 -6.99 6.11 10.57
N VAL A 329 -5.66 6.33 10.54
CA VAL A 329 -4.79 5.78 9.50
C VAL A 329 -3.86 4.74 10.11
N VAL A 330 -3.70 3.63 9.41
CA VAL A 330 -2.56 2.74 9.58
C VAL A 330 -1.82 2.69 8.24
N LEU A 331 -0.50 2.85 8.26
CA LEU A 331 0.35 2.69 7.09
C LEU A 331 1.39 1.61 7.39
N SER A 332 1.49 0.62 6.50
CA SER A 332 2.50 -0.43 6.51
C SER A 332 3.35 -0.39 5.25
#